data_AF-A0A2I4CP48-F1
#
_entry.id   AF-A0A2I4CP48-F1
#
_cell.length_a   1.000
_cell.length_b   1.000
_cell.length_c   1.000
_cell.angle_alpha   90.00
_cell.angle_beta   90.00
_cell.angle_gamma   90.00
#
_symmetry.space_group_name_H-M   'P 1'
#
loop_
_entity.id
_entity.type
_entity.pdbx_description
1 polymer ?
#
loop_
_entity_poly.entity_id
_entity_poly.type
_entity_poly.pdbx_seq_one_letter_code
_entity_poly.pdbx_strand_id
1 'polypeptide(L)'
;MTQPTFQTCLTDKTTESFQTCNKNMIEQIKKVYTTIEGFDTLTINAYSLGSIIVSFGITIVSNLKPQDLIDRSIELSKILNGSFELQTTGLVEVTVPSGLVHYHTDATVNCKTKEDLGAQPLWNINNGNGVFLITNGTVSTVSTQQKQSTVTLQQVDELWEGVYICLFVQQNSSVTIYHTANATMNICLIPKIRNSTNTAYPRCKSADDVLLVTIICEIDKTSENYTVTWSEYASAGRNTFGKNILTCLFNI
;
A
#
# COMPACT_ATOMS: atom_id res chain seq x y z
N MET A 1 -40.31 -15.40 22.73
CA MET A 1 -39.98 -14.05 22.22
C MET A 1 -39.40 -14.25 20.83
N THR A 2 -40.12 -13.84 19.79
CA THR A 2 -39.73 -14.00 18.38
C THR A 2 -38.60 -13.03 18.05
N GLN A 3 -37.48 -13.55 17.54
CA GLN A 3 -36.36 -12.73 17.06
C GLN A 3 -36.84 -11.80 15.93
N PRO A 4 -36.44 -10.52 15.91
CA PRO A 4 -36.79 -9.62 14.82
C PRO A 4 -36.10 -10.08 13.54
N THR A 5 -36.88 -10.46 12.54
CA THR A 5 -36.39 -10.76 11.19
C THR A 5 -36.04 -9.44 10.51
N PHE A 6 -34.76 -9.05 10.52
CA PHE A 6 -34.27 -7.81 9.90
C PHE A 6 -34.43 -7.78 8.36
N GLN A 7 -34.78 -8.91 7.73
CA GLN A 7 -34.80 -9.09 6.28
C GLN A 7 -35.82 -8.22 5.54
N THR A 8 -36.95 -7.91 6.18
CA THR A 8 -38.07 -7.20 5.54
C THR A 8 -38.07 -5.69 5.79
N CYS A 9 -37.33 -5.20 6.79
CA CYS A 9 -37.40 -3.80 7.21
C CYS A 9 -36.18 -2.95 6.80
N LEU A 10 -35.08 -3.55 6.34
CA LEU A 10 -33.85 -2.80 6.00
C LEU A 10 -33.76 -2.42 4.50
N THR A 11 -34.87 -2.48 3.76
CA THR A 11 -34.93 -2.31 2.30
C THR A 11 -35.21 -0.87 1.86
N ASP A 12 -36.15 -0.16 2.50
CA ASP A 12 -36.54 1.21 2.13
C ASP A 12 -36.25 2.21 3.25
N LYS A 13 -35.22 3.05 3.04
CA LYS A 13 -34.75 4.05 4.02
C LYS A 13 -35.80 5.08 4.44
N THR A 14 -36.85 5.28 3.64
CA THR A 14 -37.90 6.28 3.89
C THR A 14 -39.01 5.77 4.82
N THR A 15 -39.02 4.46 5.09
CA THR A 15 -40.07 3.83 5.90
C THR A 15 -39.79 3.92 7.40
N GLU A 16 -40.85 4.03 8.21
CA GLU A 16 -40.75 3.95 9.68
C GLU A 16 -40.21 2.59 10.16
N SER A 17 -40.50 1.52 9.41
CA SER A 17 -39.98 0.18 9.69
C SER A 17 -38.46 0.13 9.55
N PHE A 18 -37.89 0.79 8.53
CA PHE A 18 -36.45 0.96 8.40
C PHE A 18 -35.86 1.74 9.56
N GLN A 19 -36.44 2.88 9.91
CA GLN A 19 -35.93 3.70 11.03
C GLN A 19 -35.92 2.91 12.34
N THR A 20 -36.97 2.14 12.60
CA THR A 20 -37.09 1.28 13.78
C THR A 20 -36.05 0.17 13.77
N CYS A 21 -35.88 -0.53 12.64
CA CYS A 21 -34.90 -1.61 12.53
C CYS A 21 -33.45 -1.10 12.61
N ASN A 22 -33.16 0.03 11.95
CA ASN A 22 -31.87 0.69 12.02
C ASN A 22 -31.56 1.12 13.47
N LYS A 23 -32.53 1.71 14.17
CA LYS A 23 -32.37 2.08 15.58
C LYS A 23 -32.09 0.86 16.46
N ASN A 24 -32.87 -0.21 16.33
CA ASN A 24 -32.66 -1.45 17.09
C ASN A 24 -31.28 -2.06 16.79
N MET A 25 -30.86 -2.10 15.51
CA MET A 25 -29.53 -2.58 15.13
C MET A 25 -28.42 -1.75 15.79
N ILE A 26 -28.51 -0.42 15.72
CA ILE A 26 -27.57 0.49 16.39
C ILE A 26 -27.55 0.21 17.91
N GLU A 27 -28.70 0.04 18.54
CA GLU A 27 -28.79 -0.25 19.98
C GLU A 27 -28.15 -1.58 20.35
N GLN A 28 -28.33 -2.65 19.58
CA GLN A 28 -27.68 -3.95 19.82
C GLN A 28 -26.15 -3.84 19.69
N ILE A 29 -25.66 -3.17 18.64
CA ILE A 29 -24.22 -2.98 18.43
C ILE A 29 -23.64 -2.11 19.56
N LYS A 30 -24.30 -1.00 19.92
CA LYS A 30 -23.87 -0.12 21.02
C LYS A 30 -23.79 -0.86 22.33
N LYS A 31 -24.81 -1.66 22.69
CA LYS A 31 -24.86 -2.40 23.95
C LYS A 31 -23.58 -3.19 24.24
N VAL A 32 -22.93 -3.69 23.19
CA VAL A 32 -21.69 -4.44 23.29
C VAL A 32 -20.48 -3.51 23.21
N TYR A 33 -20.33 -2.71 22.15
CA TYR A 33 -19.10 -1.96 21.91
C TYR A 33 -18.92 -0.70 22.78
N THR A 34 -19.99 -0.12 23.34
CA THR A 34 -19.85 1.01 24.29
C THR A 34 -19.20 0.59 25.61
N THR A 35 -19.06 -0.71 25.85
CA THR A 35 -18.35 -1.24 27.03
C THR A 35 -16.83 -1.23 26.85
N ILE A 36 -16.33 -0.99 25.63
CA ILE A 36 -14.90 -0.83 25.37
C ILE A 36 -14.48 0.56 25.85
N GLU A 37 -13.42 0.62 26.65
CA GLU A 37 -12.84 1.87 27.12
C GLU A 37 -12.44 2.75 25.93
N GLY A 38 -12.81 4.03 25.96
CA GLY A 38 -12.51 4.97 24.87
C GLY A 38 -13.34 4.78 23.61
N PHE A 39 -14.43 4.01 23.64
CA PHE A 39 -15.45 4.09 22.60
C PHE A 39 -15.93 5.54 22.43
N ASP A 40 -15.98 5.98 21.17
CA ASP A 40 -16.42 7.34 20.82
C ASP A 40 -17.65 7.30 19.92
N THR A 41 -17.51 6.76 18.70
CA THR A 41 -18.59 6.78 17.70
C THR A 41 -18.87 5.39 17.13
N LEU A 42 -20.15 5.18 16.77
CA LEU A 42 -20.62 4.07 15.94
C LEU A 42 -21.47 4.65 14.82
N THR A 43 -21.17 4.27 13.58
CA THR A 43 -21.94 4.65 12.40
C THR A 43 -22.25 3.43 11.55
N ILE A 44 -23.50 3.29 11.10
CA ILE A 44 -23.85 2.30 10.08
C ILE A 44 -23.67 2.95 8.71
N ASN A 45 -22.81 2.36 7.90
CA ASN A 45 -22.42 2.88 6.59
C ASN A 45 -23.38 2.41 5.50
N ALA A 46 -23.74 1.12 5.51
CA ALA A 46 -24.57 0.53 4.48
C ALA A 46 -25.30 -0.73 4.95
N TYR A 47 -26.38 -1.03 4.23
CA TYR A 47 -27.09 -2.31 4.27
C TYR A 47 -27.07 -2.89 2.86
N SER A 48 -26.71 -4.16 2.73
CA SER A 48 -26.79 -4.85 1.43
C SER A 48 -28.18 -5.45 1.22
N LEU A 49 -28.72 -5.32 0.00
CA LEU A 49 -30.01 -5.89 -0.38
C LEU A 49 -29.81 -7.37 -0.77
N GLY A 50 -30.69 -8.26 -0.30
CA GLY A 50 -30.68 -9.70 -0.64
C GLY A 50 -30.02 -10.61 0.41
N SER A 51 -29.03 -10.10 1.15
CA SER A 51 -28.42 -10.72 2.32
C SER A 51 -28.28 -9.65 3.39
N ILE A 52 -28.73 -9.88 4.63
CA ILE A 52 -28.64 -8.88 5.72
C ILE A 52 -27.16 -8.70 6.12
N ILE A 53 -26.42 -7.92 5.33
CA ILE A 53 -25.04 -7.53 5.60
C ILE A 53 -25.10 -6.06 6.04
N VAL A 54 -24.63 -5.82 7.26
CA VAL A 54 -24.52 -4.48 7.85
C VAL A 54 -23.06 -4.06 7.83
N SER A 55 -22.76 -3.00 7.08
CA SER A 55 -21.44 -2.37 7.14
C SER A 55 -21.49 -1.25 8.16
N PHE A 56 -20.61 -1.27 9.15
CA PHE A 56 -20.53 -0.25 10.19
C PHE A 56 -19.08 0.13 10.49
N GLY A 57 -18.88 1.31 11.06
CA GLY A 57 -17.59 1.81 11.54
C GLY A 57 -17.68 2.19 13.01
N ILE A 58 -16.61 1.92 13.75
CA ILE A 58 -16.46 2.27 15.16
C ILE A 58 -15.16 3.06 15.31
N THR A 59 -15.21 4.15 16.08
CA THR A 59 -14.02 4.90 16.50
C THR A 59 -13.76 4.67 17.98
N ILE A 60 -12.50 4.35 18.31
CA ILE A 60 -12.04 4.15 19.68
C ILE A 60 -10.82 5.07 19.87
N VAL A 61 -10.89 6.00 20.81
CA VAL A 61 -9.89 7.08 21.01
C VAL A 61 -8.85 6.73 22.09
N SER A 62 -8.95 5.56 22.71
CA SER A 62 -8.04 5.06 23.75
C SER A 62 -7.16 3.91 23.23
N ASN A 63 -6.29 3.40 24.10
CA ASN A 63 -5.57 2.16 23.84
C ASN A 63 -6.54 0.97 23.88
N LEU A 64 -6.87 0.44 22.70
CA LEU A 64 -7.65 -0.78 22.54
C LEU A 64 -6.78 -2.01 22.78
N LYS A 65 -7.21 -2.91 23.66
CA LYS A 65 -6.68 -4.27 23.71
C LYS A 65 -7.33 -5.11 22.59
N PRO A 66 -6.55 -5.74 21.71
CA PRO A 66 -7.09 -6.57 20.62
C PRO A 66 -8.07 -7.65 21.11
N GLN A 67 -7.77 -8.27 22.26
CA GLN A 67 -8.63 -9.29 22.84
C GLN A 67 -10.01 -8.76 23.24
N ASP A 68 -10.10 -7.53 23.75
CA ASP A 68 -11.39 -6.92 24.10
C ASP A 68 -12.26 -6.76 22.84
N LEU A 69 -11.65 -6.38 21.70
CA LEU A 69 -12.36 -6.29 20.43
C LEU A 69 -12.88 -7.66 19.98
N ILE A 70 -12.07 -8.72 20.09
CA ILE A 70 -12.47 -10.10 19.77
C ILE A 70 -13.64 -10.54 20.65
N ASP A 71 -13.52 -10.39 21.97
CA ASP A 71 -14.51 -10.88 22.93
C ASP A 71 -15.85 -10.19 22.74
N ARG A 72 -15.84 -8.88 22.51
CA ARG A 72 -17.04 -8.09 22.19
C ARG A 72 -17.63 -8.48 20.84
N SER A 73 -16.81 -8.73 19.83
CA SER A 73 -17.30 -9.19 18.53
C SER A 73 -17.98 -10.57 18.64
N ILE A 74 -17.44 -11.48 19.46
CA ILE A 74 -18.01 -12.81 19.72
C ILE A 74 -19.32 -12.68 20.52
N GLU A 75 -19.40 -11.76 21.48
CA GLU A 75 -20.62 -11.48 22.22
C GLU A 75 -21.73 -10.99 21.28
N LEU A 76 -21.40 -10.04 20.40
CA LEU A 76 -22.34 -9.50 19.42
C LEU A 76 -22.75 -10.55 18.37
N SER A 77 -21.83 -11.42 17.95
CA SER A 77 -22.13 -12.51 17.01
C SER A 77 -23.20 -13.46 17.54
N LYS A 78 -23.18 -13.74 18.85
CA LYS A 78 -24.21 -14.54 19.54
C LYS A 78 -25.55 -13.80 19.64
N ILE A 79 -25.52 -12.49 19.94
CA ILE A 79 -26.74 -11.67 20.07
C ILE A 79 -27.48 -11.58 18.73
N LEU A 80 -26.73 -11.35 17.65
CA LEU A 80 -27.29 -11.15 16.32
C LEU A 80 -27.41 -12.44 15.49
N ASN A 81 -26.93 -13.58 16.03
CA ASN A 81 -26.87 -14.87 15.34
C ASN A 81 -26.25 -14.74 13.93
N GLY A 82 -25.07 -14.11 13.87
CA GLY A 82 -24.39 -13.76 12.63
C GLY A 82 -22.87 -13.91 12.72
N SER A 83 -22.19 -13.64 11.61
CA SER A 83 -20.73 -13.61 11.52
C SER A 83 -20.21 -12.19 11.33
N PHE A 84 -19.00 -11.93 11.83
CA PHE A 84 -18.36 -10.62 11.76
C PHE A 84 -17.04 -10.69 11.02
N GLU A 85 -16.83 -9.69 10.18
CA GLU A 85 -15.57 -9.42 9.51
C GLU A 85 -15.20 -7.97 9.79
N LEU A 86 -14.12 -7.76 10.54
CA LEU A 86 -13.69 -6.44 10.99
C LEU A 86 -12.31 -6.12 10.46
N GLN A 87 -12.10 -4.86 10.10
CA GLN A 87 -10.79 -4.33 9.74
C GLN A 87 -10.43 -3.20 10.70
N THR A 88 -9.25 -3.26 11.32
CA THR A 88 -8.76 -2.20 12.20
C THR A 88 -7.60 -1.44 11.57
N THR A 89 -7.53 -0.14 11.83
CA THR A 89 -6.39 0.72 11.54
C THR A 89 -5.81 1.26 12.85
N GLY A 90 -4.51 1.55 12.89
CA GLY A 90 -3.84 2.17 14.06
C GLY A 90 -3.36 1.24 15.18
N LEU A 91 -3.67 -0.07 15.12
CA LEU A 91 -3.10 -1.10 16.01
C LEU A 91 -1.75 -1.64 15.50
N VAL A 92 -1.56 -1.58 14.19
CA VAL A 92 -0.35 -1.96 13.48
C VAL A 92 0.24 -0.69 12.87
N GLU A 93 1.55 -0.59 12.87
CA GLU A 93 2.30 0.49 12.24
C GLU A 93 3.32 -0.12 11.29
N VAL A 94 3.39 0.41 10.06
CA VAL A 94 4.42 0.05 9.09
C VAL A 94 5.34 1.24 8.89
N THR A 95 6.64 1.00 8.98
CA THR A 95 7.69 1.98 8.74
C THR A 95 8.58 1.49 7.60
N VAL A 96 8.74 2.34 6.59
CA VAL A 96 9.66 2.14 5.46
C VAL A 96 10.86 3.08 5.59
N PRO A 97 11.98 2.85 4.86
CA PRO A 97 13.07 3.81 4.80
C PRO A 97 12.57 5.19 4.38
N SER A 98 13.14 6.24 4.98
CA SER A 98 12.77 7.61 4.64
C SER A 98 13.39 8.04 3.31
N GLY A 99 12.57 8.58 2.41
CA GLY A 99 13.02 9.09 1.11
C GLY A 99 13.06 8.03 0.02
N LEU A 100 13.80 8.32 -1.05
CA LEU A 100 14.01 7.39 -2.17
C LEU A 100 15.08 6.37 -1.79
N VAL A 101 14.78 5.08 -1.92
CA VAL A 101 15.74 4.01 -1.72
C VAL A 101 16.57 3.84 -2.98
N HIS A 102 17.88 3.87 -2.88
CA HIS A 102 18.74 3.73 -4.05
C HIS A 102 18.70 2.31 -4.63
N TYR A 103 18.73 2.21 -5.95
CA TYR A 103 18.87 0.95 -6.66
C TYR A 103 20.12 0.19 -6.20
N HIS A 104 20.05 -1.14 -6.09
CA HIS A 104 21.11 -2.02 -5.58
C HIS A 104 21.61 -1.68 -4.16
N THR A 105 20.77 -1.06 -3.34
CA THR A 105 21.03 -0.92 -1.90
C THR A 105 20.12 -1.81 -1.09
N ASP A 106 20.49 -2.02 0.17
CA ASP A 106 19.68 -2.82 1.08
C ASP A 106 18.62 -1.92 1.73
N ALA A 107 17.41 -2.45 1.91
CA ALA A 107 16.28 -1.75 2.50
C ALA A 107 15.66 -2.59 3.60
N THR A 108 15.02 -1.93 4.57
CA THR A 108 14.33 -2.62 5.66
C THR A 108 12.97 -1.98 5.90
N VAL A 109 11.93 -2.80 5.81
CA VAL A 109 10.55 -2.43 6.12
C VAL A 109 10.17 -3.08 7.44
N ASN A 110 9.68 -2.29 8.38
CA ASN A 110 9.32 -2.73 9.71
C ASN A 110 7.81 -2.65 9.91
N CYS A 111 7.27 -3.64 10.61
CA CYS A 111 5.91 -3.66 11.11
C CYS A 111 5.96 -3.83 12.62
N LYS A 112 5.26 -2.97 13.34
CA LYS A 112 5.19 -3.00 14.81
C LYS A 112 3.74 -2.98 15.24
N THR A 113 3.48 -3.67 16.35
CA THR A 113 2.17 -3.65 17.01
C THR A 113 2.34 -3.10 18.42
N LYS A 114 1.33 -2.36 18.91
CA LYS A 114 1.34 -1.88 20.30
C LYS A 114 1.23 -3.05 21.29
N GLU A 115 0.41 -4.03 20.93
CA GLU A 115 0.17 -5.24 21.71
C GLU A 115 0.45 -6.50 20.91
N ASP A 116 0.62 -7.61 21.63
CA ASP A 116 0.74 -8.92 21.00
C ASP A 116 -0.63 -9.31 20.43
N LEU A 117 -0.67 -9.58 19.13
CA LEU A 117 -1.89 -9.97 18.41
C LEU A 117 -2.09 -11.50 18.41
N GLY A 118 -1.17 -12.28 18.98
CA GLY A 118 -1.27 -13.75 19.02
C GLY A 118 -1.34 -14.39 17.63
N ALA A 119 -0.91 -13.66 16.59
CA ALA A 119 -0.96 -14.06 15.20
C ALA A 119 0.35 -13.68 14.50
N GLN A 120 0.73 -14.44 13.48
CA GLN A 120 1.88 -14.12 12.64
C GLN A 120 1.44 -13.17 11.52
N PRO A 121 2.24 -12.13 11.19
CA PRO A 121 1.91 -11.21 10.12
C PRO A 121 2.14 -11.85 8.75
N LEU A 122 1.27 -11.50 7.82
CA LEU A 122 1.44 -11.71 6.38
C LEU A 122 1.91 -10.39 5.77
N TRP A 123 2.98 -10.46 4.98
CA TRP A 123 3.53 -9.32 4.27
C TRP A 123 3.14 -9.39 2.80
N ASN A 124 2.55 -8.32 2.29
CA ASN A 124 2.27 -8.18 0.86
C ASN A 124 2.88 -6.87 0.35
N ILE A 125 3.31 -6.88 -0.92
CA ILE A 125 3.61 -5.67 -1.68
C ILE A 125 2.57 -5.51 -2.77
N ASN A 126 1.97 -4.33 -2.86
CA ASN A 126 1.18 -3.91 -4.01
C ASN A 126 2.04 -2.97 -4.85
N ASN A 127 2.47 -3.45 -6.01
CA ASN A 127 3.15 -2.65 -7.02
C ASN A 127 2.25 -2.51 -8.26
N GLY A 128 2.65 -1.71 -9.25
CA GLY A 128 1.86 -1.51 -10.47
C GLY A 128 1.49 -2.80 -11.23
N ASN A 129 2.15 -3.93 -10.91
CA ASN A 129 1.92 -5.24 -11.51
C ASN A 129 0.95 -6.13 -10.71
N GLY A 130 0.54 -5.72 -9.51
CA GLY A 130 -0.40 -6.45 -8.65
C GLY A 130 0.05 -6.60 -7.20
N VAL A 131 -0.65 -7.47 -6.47
CA VAL A 131 -0.37 -7.77 -5.06
C VAL A 131 0.39 -9.10 -4.96
N PHE A 132 1.55 -9.06 -4.32
CA PHE A 132 2.44 -10.22 -4.16
C PHE A 132 2.76 -10.45 -2.69
N LEU A 133 2.77 -11.73 -2.28
CA LEU A 133 3.19 -12.14 -0.95
C LEU A 133 4.71 -12.08 -0.84
N ILE A 134 5.22 -11.39 0.19
CA ILE A 134 6.64 -11.35 0.50
C ILE A 134 6.98 -12.56 1.39
N THR A 135 7.93 -13.37 0.93
CA THR A 135 8.40 -14.57 1.65
C THR A 135 9.92 -14.58 1.71
N ASN A 136 10.50 -15.57 2.39
CA ASN A 136 11.96 -15.74 2.41
C ASN A 136 12.44 -16.25 1.05
N GLY A 137 13.39 -15.52 0.46
CA GLY A 137 14.00 -15.84 -0.81
C GLY A 137 15.43 -15.32 -0.89
N THR A 138 15.93 -15.13 -2.11
CA THR A 138 17.29 -14.63 -2.34
C THR A 138 17.44 -13.16 -2.00
N VAL A 139 16.39 -12.36 -2.26
CA VAL A 139 16.40 -10.90 -2.07
C VAL A 139 15.69 -10.50 -0.78
N SER A 140 14.65 -11.22 -0.37
CA SER A 140 13.83 -10.88 0.80
C SER A 140 14.01 -11.86 1.94
N THR A 141 14.11 -11.34 3.16
CA THR A 141 14.05 -12.11 4.40
C THR A 141 13.01 -11.50 5.33
N VAL A 142 12.05 -12.33 5.75
CA VAL A 142 11.02 -12.00 6.72
C VAL A 142 11.43 -12.59 8.08
N SER A 143 11.53 -11.72 9.08
CA SER A 143 11.79 -12.09 10.47
C SER A 143 10.64 -11.62 11.33
N THR A 144 10.10 -12.51 12.16
CA THR A 144 8.99 -12.18 13.05
C THR A 144 9.34 -12.45 14.50
N GLN A 145 8.99 -11.47 15.34
CA GLN A 145 9.03 -11.46 16.79
C GLN A 145 7.62 -11.13 17.30
N GLN A 146 7.40 -11.26 18.61
CA GLN A 146 6.07 -11.17 19.22
C GLN A 146 5.28 -9.88 18.90
N LYS A 147 5.95 -8.72 18.85
CA LYS A 147 5.32 -7.41 18.57
C LYS A 147 5.92 -6.69 17.35
N GLN A 148 6.79 -7.37 16.62
CA GLN A 148 7.54 -6.77 15.53
C GLN A 148 7.81 -7.80 14.45
N SER A 149 7.62 -7.40 13.19
CA SER A 149 8.06 -8.16 12.04
C SER A 149 8.82 -7.25 11.09
N THR A 150 9.85 -7.79 10.45
CA THR A 150 10.75 -7.02 9.61
C THR A 150 10.94 -7.77 8.30
N VAL A 151 10.82 -7.03 7.20
CA VAL A 151 11.24 -7.46 5.87
C VAL A 151 12.56 -6.76 5.56
N THR A 152 13.63 -7.55 5.44
CA THR A 152 14.92 -7.08 4.95
C THR A 152 15.04 -7.43 3.48
N LEU A 153 15.38 -6.45 2.66
CA LEU A 153 15.55 -6.59 1.22
C LEU A 153 17.00 -6.29 0.88
N GLN A 154 17.64 -7.18 0.13
CA GLN A 154 19.02 -7.03 -0.31
C GLN A 154 19.07 -6.61 -1.77
N GLN A 155 19.88 -5.59 -2.09
CA GLN A 155 20.10 -5.17 -3.48
C GLN A 155 18.79 -4.84 -4.23
N VAL A 156 17.95 -3.95 -3.69
CA VAL A 156 16.61 -3.68 -4.23
C VAL A 156 16.63 -3.15 -5.67
N ASP A 157 15.57 -3.45 -6.41
CA ASP A 157 15.30 -3.02 -7.78
C ASP A 157 13.87 -2.48 -7.94
N GLU A 158 13.47 -2.12 -9.17
CA GLU A 158 12.16 -1.54 -9.47
C GLU A 158 10.95 -2.41 -9.06
N LEU A 159 11.13 -3.73 -8.87
CA LEU A 159 10.04 -4.63 -8.48
C LEU A 159 9.61 -4.45 -7.03
N TRP A 160 10.50 -3.90 -6.19
CA TRP A 160 10.29 -3.62 -4.77
C TRP A 160 9.75 -2.20 -4.52
N GLU A 161 9.47 -1.42 -5.55
CA GLU A 161 8.75 -0.16 -5.42
C GLU A 161 7.25 -0.44 -5.22
N GLY A 162 6.64 0.15 -4.19
CA GLY A 162 5.20 0.01 -3.99
C GLY A 162 4.72 0.17 -2.56
N VAL A 163 3.48 -0.27 -2.33
CA VAL A 163 2.80 -0.21 -1.04
C VAL A 163 3.02 -1.52 -0.30
N TYR A 164 3.77 -1.45 0.80
CA TYR A 164 4.00 -2.56 1.70
C TYR A 164 2.84 -2.65 2.69
N ILE A 165 2.28 -3.85 2.84
CA ILE A 165 1.10 -4.14 3.66
C ILE A 165 1.50 -5.20 4.69
N CYS A 166 1.36 -4.86 5.97
CA CYS A 166 1.50 -5.80 7.08
C CYS A 166 0.11 -6.14 7.60
N LEU A 167 -0.25 -7.43 7.53
CA LEU A 167 -1.58 -7.93 7.86
C LEU A 167 -1.49 -9.00 8.95
N PHE A 168 -2.14 -8.77 10.09
CA PHE A 168 -2.41 -9.80 11.08
C PHE A 168 -3.87 -10.23 11.00
N VAL A 169 -4.11 -11.54 11.09
CA VAL A 169 -5.46 -12.10 11.05
C VAL A 169 -5.73 -12.85 12.36
N GLN A 170 -6.71 -12.37 13.12
CA GLN A 170 -7.25 -13.07 14.27
C GLN A 170 -8.58 -13.69 13.89
N GLN A 171 -8.70 -15.01 14.03
CA GLN A 171 -9.90 -15.74 13.61
C GLN A 171 -10.47 -16.58 14.75
N ASN A 172 -11.79 -16.49 14.92
CA ASN A 172 -12.62 -17.37 15.72
C ASN A 172 -13.80 -17.88 14.85
N SER A 173 -14.51 -18.89 15.32
CA SER A 173 -15.65 -19.55 14.66
C SER A 173 -16.68 -18.64 13.98
N SER A 174 -16.93 -17.43 14.51
CA SER A 174 -17.92 -16.48 13.98
C SER A 174 -17.37 -15.07 13.73
N VAL A 175 -16.07 -14.84 13.96
CA VAL A 175 -15.46 -13.51 13.92
C VAL A 175 -14.08 -13.61 13.28
N THR A 176 -13.82 -12.77 12.28
CA THR A 176 -12.49 -12.56 11.70
C THR A 176 -12.13 -11.09 11.83
N ILE A 177 -10.94 -10.80 12.36
CA ILE A 177 -10.42 -9.44 12.52
C ILE A 177 -9.10 -9.33 11.77
N TYR A 178 -9.02 -8.36 10.88
CA TYR A 178 -7.84 -7.98 10.12
C TYR A 178 -7.22 -6.72 10.72
N HIS A 179 -6.02 -6.84 11.26
CA HIS A 179 -5.23 -5.69 11.66
C HIS A 179 -4.24 -5.38 10.54
N THR A 180 -4.45 -4.24 9.88
CA THR A 180 -3.66 -3.88 8.70
C THR A 180 -3.06 -2.50 8.85
N ALA A 181 -1.82 -2.37 8.39
CA ALA A 181 -1.17 -1.10 8.14
C ALA A 181 -0.36 -1.18 6.85
N ASN A 182 -0.16 -0.02 6.23
CA ASN A 182 0.57 0.07 4.99
C ASN A 182 1.46 1.31 4.94
N ALA A 183 2.50 1.24 4.13
CA ALA A 183 3.39 2.35 3.83
C ALA A 183 3.98 2.19 2.43
N THR A 184 4.22 3.30 1.75
CA THR A 184 4.76 3.30 0.40
C THR A 184 6.28 3.50 0.44
N MET A 185 7.02 2.58 -0.16
CA MET A 185 8.45 2.73 -0.39
C MET A 185 8.69 3.04 -1.86
N ASN A 186 9.40 4.14 -2.11
CA ASN A 186 9.77 4.56 -3.45
C ASN A 186 11.23 4.21 -3.70
N ILE A 187 11.55 3.74 -4.91
CA ILE A 187 12.91 3.38 -5.32
C ILE A 187 13.40 4.41 -6.33
N CYS A 188 14.66 4.80 -6.19
CA CYS A 188 15.37 5.64 -7.14
C CYS A 188 15.60 4.81 -8.41
N LEU A 189 14.80 5.05 -9.44
CA LEU A 189 14.86 4.28 -10.67
C LEU A 189 16.08 4.71 -11.48
N ILE A 190 16.86 3.74 -11.96
CA ILE A 190 17.91 4.03 -12.93
C ILE A 190 17.22 4.62 -14.17
N PRO A 191 17.66 5.79 -14.67
CA PRO A 191 17.03 6.41 -15.83
C PRO A 191 17.07 5.45 -17.02
N LYS A 192 15.95 5.33 -17.73
CA LYS A 192 15.93 4.65 -19.03
C LYS A 192 16.58 5.59 -20.05
N ILE A 193 17.87 5.37 -20.27
CA ILE A 193 18.68 6.15 -21.21
C ILE A 193 18.57 5.52 -22.60
N ARG A 194 18.18 6.32 -23.59
CA ARG A 194 18.24 5.95 -25.01
C ARG A 194 19.33 6.74 -25.70
N ASN A 195 20.27 6.03 -26.29
CA ASN A 195 21.34 6.62 -27.07
C ASN A 195 21.07 6.41 -28.55
N SER A 196 21.12 7.47 -29.34
CA SER A 196 21.06 7.39 -30.79
C SER A 196 22.08 8.32 -31.43
N THR A 197 22.40 8.06 -32.68
CA THR A 197 23.28 8.92 -33.48
C THR A 197 22.54 9.41 -34.71
N ASN A 198 22.56 10.71 -34.94
CA ASN A 198 22.17 11.26 -36.23
C ASN A 198 23.38 11.12 -37.16
N THR A 199 23.26 10.24 -38.15
CA THR A 199 24.35 9.71 -39.00
C THR A 199 25.21 8.65 -38.31
N ALA A 200 24.64 7.45 -38.12
CA ALA A 200 25.34 6.30 -37.54
C ALA A 200 26.55 5.78 -38.34
N TYR A 201 26.60 6.09 -39.64
CA TYR A 201 27.66 5.65 -40.55
C TYR A 201 28.15 6.84 -41.39
N PRO A 202 28.99 7.70 -40.81
CA PRO A 202 29.57 8.79 -41.58
C PRO A 202 30.48 8.25 -42.69
N ARG A 203 30.45 8.89 -43.85
CA ARG A 203 31.31 8.52 -44.98
C ARG A 203 32.67 9.18 -44.82
N CYS A 204 33.72 8.36 -44.64
CA CYS A 204 35.11 8.80 -44.58
C CYS A 204 35.82 8.47 -45.90
N LYS A 205 35.72 9.33 -46.90
CA LYS A 205 36.39 9.18 -48.21
C LYS A 205 37.62 10.07 -48.37
N SER A 206 37.69 11.19 -47.68
CA SER A 206 38.80 12.14 -47.76
C SER A 206 39.18 12.70 -46.39
N ALA A 207 40.39 13.24 -46.26
CA ALA A 207 40.88 13.87 -45.02
C ALA A 207 40.14 15.18 -44.68
N ASP A 208 39.43 15.76 -45.65
CA ASP A 208 38.63 16.98 -45.51
C ASP A 208 37.15 16.68 -45.21
N ASP A 209 36.77 15.40 -45.10
CA ASP A 209 35.40 15.00 -44.72
C ASP A 209 35.19 15.31 -43.23
N VAL A 210 34.74 16.54 -42.91
CA VAL A 210 34.38 16.92 -41.54
C VAL A 210 33.19 16.09 -41.07
N LEU A 211 33.45 15.24 -40.08
CA LEU A 211 32.50 14.26 -39.56
C LEU A 211 31.69 14.84 -38.40
N LEU A 212 30.66 15.61 -38.74
CA LEU A 212 29.67 16.06 -37.76
C LEU A 212 28.72 14.91 -37.42
N VAL A 213 29.00 14.19 -36.33
CA VAL A 213 28.10 13.16 -35.78
C VAL A 213 27.37 13.74 -34.57
N THR A 214 26.05 13.81 -34.62
CA THR A 214 25.27 14.21 -33.44
C THR A 214 24.90 12.97 -32.64
N ILE A 215 25.36 12.91 -31.40
CA ILE A 215 24.93 11.90 -30.42
C ILE A 215 23.77 12.49 -29.63
N ILE A 216 22.66 11.76 -29.54
CA ILE A 216 21.48 12.14 -28.79
C ILE A 216 21.36 11.16 -27.62
N CYS A 217 21.38 11.71 -26.41
CA CYS A 217 21.11 11.00 -25.17
C CYS A 217 19.74 11.45 -24.67
N GLU A 218 18.75 10.56 -24.72
CA GLU A 218 17.40 10.84 -24.26
C GLU A 218 17.16 10.12 -22.93
N ILE A 219 16.74 10.88 -21.93
CA ILE A 219 16.33 10.36 -20.63
C ILE A 219 14.84 10.65 -20.52
N ASP A 220 14.06 9.61 -20.21
CA ASP A 220 12.62 9.78 -19.95
C ASP A 220 12.43 10.81 -18.83
N LYS A 221 11.35 11.59 -18.90
CA LYS A 221 11.10 12.63 -17.90
C LYS A 221 10.91 11.99 -16.52
N THR A 222 11.83 12.26 -15.59
CA THR A 222 11.72 11.86 -14.20
C THR A 222 11.73 13.10 -13.28
N SER A 223 11.39 12.92 -12.00
CA SER A 223 11.53 13.94 -10.96
C SER A 223 12.95 14.00 -10.38
N GLU A 224 13.86 13.16 -10.87
CA GLU A 224 15.23 13.03 -10.37
C GLU A 224 16.18 13.91 -11.18
N ASN A 225 17.23 14.43 -10.53
CA ASN A 225 18.25 15.24 -11.18
C ASN A 225 19.40 14.35 -11.64
N TYR A 226 19.63 14.28 -12.95
CA TYR A 226 20.77 13.57 -13.52
C TYR A 226 21.84 14.53 -14.00
N THR A 227 23.10 14.19 -13.75
CA THR A 227 24.25 14.87 -14.37
C THR A 227 24.71 14.05 -15.56
N VAL A 228 24.64 14.64 -16.75
CA VAL A 228 25.15 14.04 -17.99
C VAL A 228 26.54 14.62 -18.26
N THR A 229 27.55 13.74 -18.32
CA THR A 229 28.91 14.11 -18.70
C THR A 229 29.23 13.57 -20.09
N TRP A 230 30.02 14.33 -20.84
CA TRP A 230 30.48 13.96 -22.18
C TRP A 230 31.99 13.72 -22.15
N SER A 231 32.48 12.79 -22.97
CA SER A 231 33.92 12.57 -23.14
C SER A 231 34.61 13.79 -23.76
N GLU A 232 35.93 13.91 -23.61
CA GLU A 232 36.73 15.06 -24.09
C GLU A 232 36.58 15.38 -25.59
N TYR A 233 36.23 14.38 -26.41
CA TYR A 233 36.02 14.55 -27.85
C TYR A 233 34.65 15.13 -28.21
N ALA A 234 33.74 15.26 -27.25
CA ALA A 234 32.35 15.66 -27.44
C ALA A 234 32.07 16.98 -26.73
N SER A 235 31.42 17.92 -27.41
CA SER A 235 30.94 19.16 -26.81
C SER A 235 29.43 19.10 -26.60
N ALA A 236 28.97 19.53 -25.41
CA ALA A 236 27.55 19.55 -25.10
C ALA A 236 26.82 20.56 -26.01
N GLY A 237 25.79 20.08 -26.69
CA GLY A 237 24.83 20.90 -27.42
C GLY A 237 23.87 21.68 -26.51
N ARG A 238 22.79 22.24 -27.06
CA ARG A 238 21.73 22.89 -26.25
C ARG A 238 21.09 21.87 -25.31
N ASN A 239 21.16 22.10 -24.00
CA ASN A 239 20.47 21.32 -22.97
C ASN A 239 18.96 21.61 -22.92
N THR A 240 18.11 20.61 -23.18
CA THR A 240 16.65 20.74 -23.06
C THR A 240 16.06 19.53 -22.35
N PHE A 241 15.78 19.67 -21.05
CA PHE A 241 15.02 18.68 -20.29
C PHE A 241 13.52 18.84 -20.57
N GLY A 242 12.87 17.74 -20.95
CA GLY A 242 11.43 17.66 -21.19
C GLY A 242 11.06 18.06 -22.61
N LYS A 243 11.02 17.07 -23.52
CA LYS A 243 10.67 17.25 -24.94
C LYS A 243 11.42 18.42 -25.59
N ASN A 244 12.67 18.20 -25.96
CA ASN A 244 13.30 18.73 -27.18
C ASN A 244 14.75 18.25 -27.25
N ILE A 245 15.22 18.11 -28.48
CA ILE A 245 16.43 17.44 -28.93
C ILE A 245 17.71 18.10 -28.38
N LEU A 246 18.59 17.30 -27.78
CA LEU A 246 19.99 17.67 -27.52
C LEU A 246 20.78 17.50 -28.83
N THR A 247 21.11 18.61 -29.52
CA THR A 247 21.89 18.58 -30.76
C THR A 247 23.35 18.97 -30.48
N CYS A 248 24.27 18.01 -30.52
CA CYS A 248 25.72 18.28 -30.47
C CYS A 248 26.31 18.39 -31.89
N LEU A 249 27.27 19.32 -32.06
CA LEU A 249 28.10 19.50 -33.25
C LEU A 249 29.55 19.10 -32.89
N PHE A 250 30.14 18.18 -33.65
CA PHE A 250 31.58 17.87 -33.59
C PHE A 250 32.31 18.55 -34.74
N ASN A 251 33.32 19.36 -34.44
CA ASN A 251 34.38 19.64 -35.41
C ASN A 251 35.56 18.72 -35.04
N ILE A 252 35.88 17.77 -35.93
CA ILE A 252 37.15 17.04 -35.93
C ILE A 252 38.05 17.76 -36.93
#